data_AF-A0A2S7PXE9-F1
#
_entry.id   AF-A0A2S7PXE9-F1
#
_cell.length_a   1.000
_cell.length_b   1.000
_cell.length_c   1.000
_cell.angle_alpha   90.00
_cell.angle_beta   90.00
_cell.angle_gamma   90.00
#
_symmetry.space_group_name_H-M   'P 1'
#
loop_
_entity.id
_entity.type
_entity.pdbx_description
1 polymer ?
#
loop_
_entity_poly.entity_id
_entity_poly.type
_entity_poly.pdbx_seq_one_letter_code
_entity_poly.pdbx_strand_id
1 'polypeptide(L)'
;METSPKGYPKLAALQGTYPQLGIYRRFSTLNARNLLYLQAELVILETNLNEFTQKDCVSEDLNARLHNKNWYRLNKRKDGVVNSQYHTMLCVREKLKEYSKTPLNGANGNECLFQQRQLATFDLPESGNLEFLNDWLVDPRQGDCALEGLDRNVWKEGKDLLVIKPDGIAVDSFTRVLRKPLTALCHKLRTRCRHRQADEESMIYVYDEKIVTRVADMIGTTVASLLPVLAVVVLYSVREMLARLGIVALFTVVFALALMVRKRASRICGKYFILTLSMEKIMR
;
A
#
# COMPACT_ATOMS: atom_id res chain seq x y z
N MET A 1 -20.74 -15.13 -29.22
CA MET A 1 -19.69 -14.49 -28.41
C MET A 1 -20.41 -13.56 -27.46
N GLU A 2 -20.47 -13.90 -26.17
CA GLU A 2 -21.05 -12.99 -25.17
C GLU A 2 -20.18 -11.74 -25.11
N THR A 3 -20.72 -10.61 -25.52
CA THR A 3 -20.03 -9.31 -25.45
C THR A 3 -19.79 -9.00 -23.98
N SER A 4 -18.51 -8.88 -23.58
CA SER A 4 -18.14 -8.54 -22.21
C SER A 4 -18.87 -7.28 -21.74
N PRO A 5 -19.52 -7.29 -20.56
CA PRO A 5 -20.33 -6.18 -20.09
C PRO A 5 -19.50 -4.90 -19.88
N LYS A 6 -19.96 -3.78 -20.46
CA LYS A 6 -19.30 -2.45 -20.37
C LYS A 6 -19.35 -1.88 -18.95
N GLY A 7 -18.50 -0.88 -18.67
CA GLY A 7 -18.48 -0.16 -17.38
C GLY A 7 -17.73 -0.91 -16.28
N TYR A 8 -18.30 -0.95 -15.07
CA TYR A 8 -17.65 -1.58 -13.90
C TYR A 8 -17.23 -3.03 -14.11
N PRO A 9 -18.01 -3.92 -14.78
CA PRO A 9 -17.58 -5.29 -15.02
C PRO A 9 -16.30 -5.39 -15.85
N LYS A 10 -16.17 -4.58 -16.91
CA LYS A 10 -14.97 -4.53 -17.75
C LYS A 10 -13.77 -3.92 -17.02
N LEU A 11 -14.00 -2.89 -16.20
CA LEU A 11 -12.97 -2.34 -15.31
C LEU A 11 -12.52 -3.36 -14.25
N ALA A 12 -13.45 -4.08 -13.63
CA ALA A 12 -13.15 -5.12 -12.65
C ALA A 12 -12.39 -6.29 -13.28
N ALA A 13 -12.72 -6.68 -14.51
CA ALA A 13 -11.97 -7.67 -15.28
C ALA A 13 -10.53 -7.20 -15.49
N LEU A 14 -10.33 -5.95 -15.92
CA LEU A 14 -9.00 -5.36 -16.10
C LEU A 14 -8.19 -5.37 -14.79
N GLN A 15 -8.77 -4.89 -13.69
CA GLN A 15 -8.10 -4.82 -12.39
C GLN A 15 -7.85 -6.21 -11.78
N GLY A 16 -8.70 -7.19 -12.10
CA GLY A 16 -8.52 -8.59 -11.72
C GLY A 16 -7.39 -9.28 -12.50
N THR A 17 -7.25 -8.97 -13.80
CA THR A 17 -6.15 -9.46 -14.64
C THR A 17 -4.82 -8.81 -14.30
N TYR A 18 -4.83 -7.51 -13.97
CA TYR A 18 -3.64 -6.71 -13.68
C TYR A 18 -3.73 -6.08 -12.28
N PRO A 19 -3.27 -6.79 -11.22
CA PRO A 19 -3.36 -6.32 -9.83
C PRO A 19 -2.70 -4.96 -9.57
N GLN A 20 -1.72 -4.56 -10.38
CA GLN A 20 -1.07 -3.25 -10.34
C GLN A 20 -1.96 -2.09 -10.79
N LEU A 21 -3.04 -2.40 -11.52
CA LEU A 21 -4.12 -1.47 -11.88
C LEU A 21 -5.27 -1.50 -10.87
N GLY A 22 -5.18 -2.36 -9.84
CA GLY A 22 -6.08 -2.41 -8.69
C GLY A 22 -5.92 -1.18 -7.80
N ILE A 23 -6.21 -0.01 -8.37
CA ILE A 23 -6.13 1.30 -7.75
C ILE A 23 -7.51 1.67 -7.24
N TYR A 24 -7.61 1.93 -5.93
CA TYR A 24 -8.88 2.23 -5.27
C TYR A 24 -8.74 3.46 -4.39
N ARG A 25 -9.88 4.08 -4.06
CA ARG A 25 -9.92 5.16 -3.09
C ARG A 25 -9.85 4.60 -1.67
N ARG A 26 -9.01 5.22 -0.84
CA ARG A 26 -8.79 4.88 0.57
C ARG A 26 -9.91 5.41 1.48
N PHE A 27 -10.59 6.47 1.04
CA PHE A 27 -11.62 7.19 1.79
C PHE A 27 -11.12 7.69 3.16
N SER A 28 -9.88 8.18 3.22
CA SER A 28 -9.21 8.54 4.48
C SER A 28 -10.00 9.53 5.33
N THR A 29 -10.57 10.58 4.73
CA THR A 29 -11.39 11.57 5.44
C THR A 29 -12.69 10.96 5.98
N LEU A 30 -13.35 10.10 5.21
CA LEU A 30 -14.59 9.45 5.66
C LEU A 30 -14.32 8.43 6.77
N ASN A 31 -13.25 7.65 6.65
CA ASN A 31 -12.85 6.72 7.70
C ASN A 31 -12.42 7.44 8.98
N ALA A 32 -11.68 8.56 8.86
CA ALA A 32 -11.34 9.39 10.00
C ALA A 32 -12.59 9.97 10.66
N ARG A 33 -13.56 10.45 9.88
CA ARG A 33 -14.85 10.93 10.38
C ARG A 33 -15.61 9.84 11.13
N ASN A 34 -15.65 8.62 10.59
CA ASN A 34 -16.28 7.48 11.25
C ASN A 34 -15.61 7.17 12.61
N LEU A 35 -14.27 7.17 12.66
CA LEU A 35 -13.54 6.97 13.92
C LEU A 35 -13.83 8.07 14.95
N LEU A 36 -13.91 9.33 14.53
CA LEU A 36 -14.26 10.45 15.41
C LEU A 36 -15.68 10.32 15.96
N TYR A 37 -16.63 9.82 15.17
CA TYR A 37 -18.00 9.58 15.64
C TYR A 37 -18.06 8.44 16.66
N LEU A 38 -17.36 7.34 16.40
CA LEU A 38 -17.24 6.24 17.37
C LEU A 38 -16.58 6.70 18.68
N GLN A 39 -15.58 7.57 18.61
CA GLN A 39 -14.96 8.17 19.81
C GLN A 39 -15.96 9.03 20.58
N ALA A 40 -16.71 9.91 19.89
CA ALA A 40 -17.70 10.76 20.54
C ALA A 40 -18.80 9.94 21.24
N GLU A 41 -19.30 8.89 20.58
CA GLU A 41 -20.27 7.97 21.17
C GLU A 41 -19.71 7.26 22.42
N LEU A 42 -18.46 6.80 22.36
CA LEU A 42 -17.79 6.16 23.51
C LEU A 42 -17.59 7.13 24.68
N VAL A 43 -17.22 8.39 24.42
CA VAL A 43 -17.06 9.42 25.47
C VAL A 43 -18.38 9.70 26.18
N ILE A 44 -19.49 9.76 25.44
CA ILE A 44 -20.83 9.92 26.05
C ILE A 44 -21.16 8.71 26.93
N LEU A 45 -20.93 7.50 26.43
CA LEU A 45 -21.20 6.28 27.19
C LEU A 45 -20.31 6.16 28.45
N GLU A 46 -19.04 6.54 28.35
CA GLU A 46 -18.11 6.59 29.48
C GLU A 46 -18.59 7.59 30.54
N THR A 47 -19.00 8.79 30.11
CA THR A 47 -19.54 9.82 30.99
C THR A 47 -20.77 9.29 31.74
N ASN A 48 -21.74 8.73 31.00
CA ASN A 48 -22.95 8.13 31.59
C ASN A 48 -22.61 7.00 32.57
N LEU A 49 -21.65 6.14 32.22
CA LEU A 49 -21.22 5.04 33.08
C LEU A 49 -20.62 5.56 34.39
N ASN A 50 -19.80 6.61 34.33
CA ASN A 50 -19.22 7.25 35.50
C ASN A 50 -20.30 7.89 36.39
N GLU A 51 -21.30 8.55 35.79
CA GLU A 51 -22.43 9.09 36.53
C GLU A 51 -23.24 8.00 37.24
N PHE A 52 -23.57 6.89 36.58
CA PHE A 52 -24.29 5.80 37.24
C PHE A 52 -23.45 5.13 38.33
N THR A 53 -22.14 4.98 38.10
CA THR A 53 -21.20 4.48 39.11
C THR A 53 -21.18 5.36 40.35
N GLN A 54 -21.19 6.68 40.16
CA GLN A 54 -21.23 7.66 41.26
C GLN A 54 -22.58 7.63 42.00
N LYS A 55 -23.70 7.60 41.26
CA LYS A 55 -25.05 7.48 41.83
C LYS A 55 -25.17 6.20 42.67
N ASP A 56 -24.65 5.08 42.19
CA ASP A 56 -24.63 3.81 42.92
C ASP A 56 -23.76 3.89 44.20
N CYS A 57 -22.64 4.61 44.18
CA CYS A 57 -21.79 4.83 45.36
C CYS A 57 -22.48 5.58 46.51
N VAL A 58 -23.30 6.58 46.17
CA VAL A 58 -23.97 7.46 47.15
C VAL A 58 -25.42 7.03 47.46
N SER A 59 -25.91 5.98 46.82
CA SER A 59 -27.28 5.48 46.99
C SER A 59 -27.53 4.98 48.41
N GLU A 60 -28.73 5.22 48.92
CA GLU A 60 -29.21 4.67 50.19
C GLU A 60 -29.39 3.13 50.12
N ASP A 61 -29.59 2.59 48.91
CA ASP A 61 -29.68 1.14 48.70
C ASP A 61 -28.30 0.47 48.86
N LEU A 62 -28.19 -0.38 49.87
CA LEU A 62 -26.99 -1.18 50.13
C LEU A 62 -26.60 -2.06 48.93
N ASN A 63 -27.58 -2.55 48.17
CA ASN A 63 -27.29 -3.37 46.98
C ASN A 63 -26.68 -2.54 45.85
N ALA A 64 -27.21 -1.33 45.60
CA ALA A 64 -26.64 -0.39 44.65
C ALA A 64 -25.18 -0.04 44.96
N ARG A 65 -24.87 0.25 46.24
CA ARG A 65 -23.50 0.52 46.68
C ARG A 65 -22.52 -0.63 46.44
N LEU A 66 -23.03 -1.86 46.41
CA LEU A 66 -22.24 -3.07 46.21
C LEU A 66 -22.07 -3.43 44.73
N HIS A 67 -22.77 -2.77 43.79
CA HIS A 67 -22.61 -3.00 42.36
C HIS A 67 -21.15 -2.83 41.91
N ASN A 68 -20.48 -1.78 42.41
CA ASN A 68 -19.09 -1.46 42.10
C ASN A 68 -18.09 -2.50 42.64
N LYS A 69 -18.48 -3.25 43.67
CA LYS A 69 -17.61 -4.20 44.38
C LYS A 69 -17.95 -5.66 44.08
N ASN A 70 -19.15 -5.94 43.55
CA ASN A 70 -19.66 -7.30 43.37
C ASN A 70 -20.39 -7.44 42.03
N TRP A 71 -19.69 -8.05 41.07
CA TRP A 71 -20.22 -8.32 39.74
C TRP A 71 -21.49 -9.15 39.75
N TYR A 72 -21.61 -10.15 40.63
CA TYR A 72 -22.81 -10.98 40.70
C TYR A 72 -24.05 -10.14 41.06
N ARG A 73 -23.90 -9.15 41.94
CA ARG A 73 -25.00 -8.22 42.30
C ARG A 73 -25.33 -7.27 41.16
N LEU A 74 -24.33 -6.72 40.48
CA LEU A 74 -24.50 -5.87 39.30
C LEU A 74 -25.21 -6.62 38.15
N ASN A 75 -24.81 -7.87 37.90
CA ASN A 75 -25.33 -8.72 36.83
C ASN A 75 -26.73 -9.29 37.13
N LYS A 76 -27.25 -9.18 38.36
CA LYS A 76 -28.56 -9.70 38.73
C LYS A 76 -29.71 -8.80 38.23
N ARG A 77 -29.43 -7.54 37.89
CA ARG A 77 -30.36 -6.62 37.19
C ARG A 77 -30.36 -6.84 35.66
N LYS A 78 -30.46 -8.09 35.21
CA LYS A 78 -30.50 -8.42 33.77
C LYS A 78 -31.78 -7.94 33.06
N ASP A 79 -32.81 -7.60 33.82
CA ASP A 79 -34.12 -7.23 33.27
C ASP A 79 -34.24 -5.71 33.09
N GLY A 80 -33.86 -5.22 31.90
CA GLY A 80 -34.53 -4.09 31.24
C GLY A 80 -34.44 -2.69 31.86
N VAL A 81 -33.65 -2.46 32.91
CA VAL A 81 -33.45 -1.09 33.42
C VAL A 81 -32.51 -0.34 32.49
N VAL A 82 -33.11 0.29 31.47
CA VAL A 82 -32.50 1.35 30.66
C VAL A 82 -31.94 2.41 31.61
N ASN A 83 -30.77 2.96 31.30
CA ASN A 83 -30.07 3.94 32.15
C ASN A 83 -29.57 3.36 33.49
N SER A 84 -28.96 2.18 33.44
CA SER A 84 -28.24 1.60 34.58
C SER A 84 -26.74 1.44 34.25
N GLN A 85 -25.92 1.27 35.30
CA GLN A 85 -24.49 1.01 35.14
C GLN A 85 -24.24 -0.23 34.27
N TYR A 86 -24.98 -1.33 34.51
CA TYR A 86 -24.84 -2.57 33.75
C TYR A 86 -25.25 -2.40 32.28
N HIS A 87 -26.39 -1.77 32.01
CA HIS A 87 -26.86 -1.52 30.65
C HIS A 87 -25.86 -0.65 29.86
N THR A 88 -25.40 0.45 30.47
CA THR A 88 -24.43 1.36 29.84
C THR A 88 -23.11 0.63 29.54
N MET A 89 -22.67 -0.25 30.44
CA MET A 89 -21.49 -1.09 30.20
C MET A 89 -21.67 -2.07 29.03
N LEU A 90 -22.89 -2.58 28.78
CA LEU A 90 -23.17 -3.39 27.59
C LEU A 90 -23.06 -2.56 26.31
N CYS A 91 -23.63 -1.36 26.27
CA CYS A 91 -23.49 -0.44 25.14
C CYS A 91 -22.01 -0.08 24.89
N VAL A 92 -21.24 0.19 25.95
CA VAL A 92 -19.78 0.42 25.85
C VAL A 92 -19.09 -0.78 25.21
N ARG A 93 -19.42 -2.01 25.63
CA ARG A 93 -18.83 -3.23 25.06
C ARG A 93 -19.14 -3.40 23.58
N GLU A 94 -20.35 -3.07 23.14
CA GLU A 94 -20.72 -3.12 21.72
C GLU A 94 -19.96 -2.06 20.92
N LYS A 95 -19.94 -0.81 21.40
CA LYS A 95 -19.24 0.28 20.71
C LYS A 95 -17.72 0.11 20.70
N LEU A 96 -17.14 -0.44 21.76
CA LEU A 96 -15.72 -0.79 21.77
C LEU A 96 -15.39 -1.89 20.76
N LYS A 97 -16.31 -2.82 20.47
CA LYS A 97 -16.10 -3.81 19.40
C LYS A 97 -16.04 -3.13 18.03
N GLU A 98 -16.96 -2.20 17.74
CA GLU A 98 -16.97 -1.42 16.50
C GLU A 98 -15.73 -0.54 16.35
N TYR A 99 -15.19 -0.04 17.46
CA TYR A 99 -14.02 0.85 17.47
C TYR A 99 -12.69 0.10 17.32
N SER A 100 -12.47 -1.01 18.06
CA SER A 100 -11.10 -1.44 18.40
C SER A 100 -10.62 -2.82 17.91
N LYS A 101 -11.50 -3.75 17.52
CA LYS A 101 -11.23 -5.16 17.86
C LYS A 101 -10.01 -5.83 17.16
N THR A 102 -9.08 -6.32 18.00
CA THR A 102 -8.01 -7.31 17.77
C THR A 102 -8.56 -8.74 17.65
N PRO A 103 -7.90 -9.67 16.92
CA PRO A 103 -8.45 -10.99 16.64
C PRO A 103 -8.36 -11.89 17.87
N LEU A 104 -9.48 -12.06 18.57
CA LEU A 104 -9.72 -13.27 19.33
C LEU A 104 -11.04 -13.90 18.83
N ASN A 105 -10.85 -15.00 18.11
CA ASN A 105 -11.80 -16.04 17.71
C ASN A 105 -13.03 -15.56 16.92
N GLY A 106 -13.05 -15.98 15.65
CA GLY A 106 -13.97 -15.58 14.59
C GLY A 106 -15.42 -15.33 15.00
N ALA A 107 -15.89 -14.13 14.69
CA ALA A 107 -17.25 -13.82 14.25
C ALA A 107 -17.36 -12.29 14.06
N ASN A 108 -17.66 -11.90 12.82
CA ASN A 108 -18.23 -10.63 12.35
C ASN A 108 -18.24 -9.47 13.36
N GLY A 109 -17.23 -8.60 13.30
CA GLY A 109 -17.23 -7.30 13.95
C GLY A 109 -16.55 -6.28 13.04
N ASN A 110 -17.13 -5.08 12.90
CA ASN A 110 -16.56 -4.00 12.09
C ASN A 110 -15.25 -3.50 12.73
N GLU A 111 -14.12 -3.59 12.01
CA GLU A 111 -12.75 -3.40 12.50
C GLU A 111 -12.20 -1.99 12.16
N CYS A 112 -12.89 -0.90 12.53
CA CYS A 112 -12.61 0.42 11.96
C CYS A 112 -11.16 0.90 12.16
N LEU A 113 -10.61 0.82 13.38
CA LEU A 113 -9.26 1.32 13.67
C LEU A 113 -8.17 0.44 13.04
N PHE A 114 -8.35 -0.88 13.07
CA PHE A 114 -7.40 -1.83 12.50
C PHE A 114 -7.41 -1.79 10.97
N GLN A 115 -8.59 -1.71 10.36
CA GLN A 115 -8.74 -1.49 8.92
C GLN A 115 -8.08 -0.17 8.51
N GLN A 116 -8.29 0.91 9.26
CA GLN A 116 -7.64 2.19 8.96
C GLN A 116 -6.11 2.09 9.03
N ARG A 117 -5.57 1.36 10.02
CA ARG A 117 -4.13 1.08 10.09
C ARG A 117 -3.66 0.30 8.87
N GLN A 118 -4.36 -0.76 8.47
CA GLN A 118 -4.01 -1.53 7.27
C GLN A 118 -4.09 -0.67 6.00
N LEU A 119 -5.16 0.11 5.84
CA LEU A 119 -5.33 1.05 4.74
C LEU A 119 -4.18 2.07 4.67
N ALA A 120 -3.64 2.47 5.82
CA ALA A 120 -2.47 3.34 5.89
C ALA A 120 -1.16 2.67 5.43
N THR A 121 -1.06 1.34 5.49
CA THR A 121 0.14 0.59 5.06
C THR A 121 0.22 0.36 3.56
N PHE A 122 -0.88 0.52 2.81
CA PHE A 122 -0.84 0.37 1.36
C PHE A 122 -0.07 1.50 0.69
N ASP A 123 0.65 1.13 -0.37
CA ASP A 123 1.43 2.04 -1.19
C ASP A 123 0.55 2.95 -2.06
N LEU A 124 1.15 4.06 -2.48
CA LEU A 124 0.53 4.96 -3.46
C LEU A 124 0.64 4.39 -4.87
N PRO A 125 -0.32 4.70 -5.76
CA PRO A 125 -0.26 4.28 -7.15
C PRO A 125 0.93 4.88 -7.88
N GLU A 126 1.56 4.05 -8.70
CA GLU A 126 2.58 4.52 -9.61
C GLU A 126 1.95 5.46 -10.64
N SER A 127 2.61 6.60 -10.90
CA SER A 127 2.10 7.62 -11.82
C SER A 127 1.79 7.07 -13.22
N GLY A 128 2.60 6.13 -13.73
CA GLY A 128 2.38 5.56 -15.07
C GLY A 128 1.20 4.60 -15.13
N ASN A 129 0.92 3.86 -14.05
CA ASN A 129 -0.25 2.97 -13.99
C ASN A 129 -1.53 3.79 -13.82
N LEU A 130 -1.45 4.89 -13.07
CA LEU A 130 -2.55 5.84 -12.93
C LEU A 130 -2.84 6.58 -14.25
N GLU A 131 -1.80 6.99 -14.97
CA GLU A 131 -1.92 7.61 -16.30
C GLU A 131 -2.55 6.62 -17.29
N PHE A 132 -2.02 5.40 -17.36
CA PHE A 132 -2.60 4.33 -18.17
C PHE A 132 -4.07 4.07 -17.84
N LEU A 133 -4.44 3.98 -16.56
CA LEU A 133 -5.82 3.74 -16.15
C LEU A 133 -6.74 4.89 -16.56
N ASN A 134 -6.30 6.14 -16.40
CA ASN A 134 -7.07 7.31 -16.84
C ASN A 134 -7.24 7.35 -18.36
N ASP A 135 -6.18 7.05 -19.12
CA ASP A 135 -6.24 6.99 -20.59
C ASP A 135 -7.18 5.86 -21.05
N TRP A 136 -7.10 4.70 -20.40
CA TRP A 136 -7.96 3.55 -20.68
C TRP A 136 -9.45 3.84 -20.42
N LEU A 137 -9.76 4.59 -19.35
CA LEU A 137 -11.14 4.98 -19.02
C LEU A 137 -11.75 5.94 -20.05
N VAL A 138 -10.92 6.75 -20.72
CA VAL A 138 -11.36 7.74 -21.72
C VAL A 138 -11.31 7.19 -23.15
N ASP A 139 -10.52 6.15 -23.42
CA ASP A 139 -10.34 5.61 -24.77
C ASP A 139 -11.61 4.91 -25.32
N PRO A 140 -12.22 5.43 -26.40
CA PRO A 140 -13.39 4.81 -27.05
C PRO A 140 -13.09 3.43 -27.65
N ARG A 141 -11.81 3.13 -27.95
CA ARG A 141 -11.38 1.88 -28.60
C ARG A 141 -11.10 0.75 -27.62
N GLN A 142 -10.71 1.07 -26.39
CA GLN A 142 -10.33 0.07 -25.37
C GLN A 142 -11.44 -0.22 -24.36
N GLY A 143 -12.54 0.54 -24.36
CA GLY A 143 -13.50 0.48 -23.27
C GLY A 143 -14.90 0.92 -23.60
N ASP A 144 -15.05 2.14 -24.14
CA ASP A 144 -16.29 2.91 -23.96
C ASP A 144 -16.75 2.84 -22.48
N CYS A 145 -15.76 2.89 -21.58
CA CYS A 145 -15.88 2.67 -20.14
C CYS A 145 -15.97 4.00 -19.39
N ALA A 146 -16.58 5.01 -20.01
CA ALA A 146 -16.89 6.25 -19.33
C ALA A 146 -17.91 5.93 -18.25
N LEU A 147 -17.45 5.78 -17.01
CA LEU A 147 -18.33 5.78 -15.87
C LEU A 147 -19.12 7.09 -15.92
N GLU A 148 -20.45 7.01 -15.89
CA GLU A 148 -21.29 8.22 -15.98
C GLU A 148 -21.56 8.82 -14.59
N GLY A 149 -21.25 8.06 -13.53
CA GLY A 149 -21.50 8.42 -12.14
C GLY A 149 -20.64 9.56 -11.59
N LEU A 150 -20.88 9.90 -10.32
CA LEU A 150 -20.08 10.87 -9.56
C LEU A 150 -18.63 10.39 -9.33
N ASP A 151 -18.41 9.09 -9.44
CA ASP A 151 -17.13 8.41 -9.29
C ASP A 151 -16.27 8.41 -10.55
N ARG A 152 -16.78 8.91 -11.68
CA ARG A 152 -16.06 8.92 -12.97
C ARG A 152 -14.70 9.59 -12.94
N ASN A 153 -14.51 10.54 -12.03
CA ASN A 153 -13.27 11.33 -11.92
C ASN A 153 -12.37 10.86 -10.76
N VAL A 154 -12.70 9.76 -10.07
CA VAL A 154 -11.95 9.31 -8.88
C VAL A 154 -10.45 9.14 -9.17
N TRP A 155 -10.10 8.53 -10.30
CA TRP A 155 -8.69 8.33 -10.69
C TRP A 155 -8.05 9.58 -11.32
N LYS A 156 -8.85 10.49 -11.86
CA LYS A 156 -8.38 11.75 -12.45
C LYS A 156 -7.98 12.76 -11.39
N GLU A 157 -8.70 12.79 -10.28
CA GLU A 157 -8.39 13.66 -9.15
C GLU A 157 -7.07 13.28 -8.47
N GLY A 158 -6.69 12.00 -8.52
CA GLY A 158 -5.41 11.49 -8.00
C GLY A 158 -5.28 11.58 -6.47
N LYS A 159 -6.36 11.91 -5.76
CA LYS A 159 -6.36 12.12 -4.30
C LYS A 159 -6.81 10.86 -3.59
N ASP A 160 -6.17 10.58 -2.46
CA ASP A 160 -6.62 9.54 -1.52
C ASP A 160 -6.72 8.15 -2.15
N LEU A 161 -5.78 7.82 -3.05
CA LEU A 161 -5.71 6.54 -3.74
C LEU A 161 -4.72 5.58 -3.06
N LEU A 162 -4.97 4.29 -3.22
CA LEU A 162 -4.10 3.19 -2.80
C LEU A 162 -4.04 2.13 -3.90
N VAL A 163 -3.03 1.25 -3.83
CA VAL A 163 -2.91 0.10 -4.72
C VAL A 163 -2.82 -1.19 -3.93
N ILE A 164 -3.53 -2.22 -4.38
CA ILE A 164 -3.50 -3.55 -3.75
C ILE A 164 -2.12 -4.19 -3.86
N LYS A 165 -1.49 -4.10 -5.03
CA LYS A 165 -0.15 -4.63 -5.28
C LYS A 165 0.73 -3.56 -5.93
N PRO A 166 1.75 -3.03 -5.23
CA PRO A 166 2.71 -2.12 -5.85
C PRO A 166 3.52 -2.85 -6.93
N ASP A 167 3.94 -2.12 -7.96
CA ASP A 167 4.89 -2.64 -8.94
C ASP A 167 6.26 -2.83 -8.28
N GLY A 168 6.81 -4.04 -8.39
CA GLY A 168 8.11 -4.37 -7.76
C GLY A 168 9.29 -3.57 -8.36
N ILE A 169 9.07 -2.93 -9.50
CA ILE A 169 10.05 -2.14 -10.26
C ILE A 169 10.19 -0.70 -9.69
N ALA A 170 9.20 -0.22 -8.91
CA ALA A 170 9.11 1.17 -8.48
C ALA A 170 10.11 1.58 -7.38
N VAL A 171 10.97 0.68 -6.90
CA VAL A 171 11.88 0.96 -5.77
C VAL A 171 13.10 1.80 -6.16
N ASP A 172 13.41 1.99 -7.45
CA ASP A 172 14.58 2.78 -7.86
C ASP A 172 14.21 4.06 -8.64
N SER A 173 14.65 5.21 -8.11
CA SER A 173 14.56 6.52 -8.77
C SER A 173 15.25 6.54 -10.14
N PHE A 174 16.21 5.63 -10.38
CA PHE A 174 16.95 5.49 -11.62
C PHE A 174 16.12 4.84 -12.75
N THR A 175 15.27 3.86 -12.42
CA THR A 175 14.40 3.20 -13.39
C THR A 175 13.35 4.15 -13.94
N ARG A 176 12.92 5.18 -13.21
CA ARG A 176 11.95 6.18 -13.70
C ARG A 176 12.49 7.02 -14.85
N VAL A 177 13.77 7.42 -14.78
CA VAL A 177 14.46 8.19 -15.83
C VAL A 177 14.71 7.29 -17.05
N LEU A 178 15.04 6.03 -16.80
CA LEU A 178 15.27 5.06 -17.87
C LEU A 178 13.99 4.41 -18.40
N ARG A 179 12.82 4.59 -17.77
CA ARG A 179 11.57 3.90 -18.13
C ARG A 179 11.19 4.17 -19.58
N LYS A 180 11.11 5.44 -19.97
CA LYS A 180 10.71 5.84 -21.34
C LYS A 180 11.69 5.37 -22.42
N PRO A 181 13.03 5.53 -22.28
CA PRO A 181 13.95 5.00 -23.28
C PRO A 181 14.04 3.46 -23.26
N LEU A 182 13.92 2.81 -22.10
CA LEU A 182 13.93 1.34 -22.00
C LEU A 182 12.68 0.73 -22.63
N THR A 183 11.48 1.27 -22.36
CA THR A 183 10.26 0.76 -22.98
C THR A 183 10.29 0.97 -24.49
N ALA A 184 10.78 2.12 -24.97
CA ALA A 184 10.98 2.36 -26.41
C ALA A 184 12.02 1.42 -27.03
N LEU A 185 13.14 1.16 -26.35
CA LEU A 185 14.19 0.26 -26.83
C LEU A 185 13.71 -1.19 -26.83
N CYS A 186 13.01 -1.64 -25.78
CA CYS A 186 12.40 -2.95 -25.69
C CYS A 186 11.30 -3.13 -26.75
N HIS A 187 10.47 -2.10 -26.98
CA HIS A 187 9.47 -2.13 -28.05
C HIS A 187 10.14 -2.27 -29.42
N LYS A 188 11.19 -1.48 -29.71
CA LYS A 188 11.93 -1.49 -30.98
C LYS A 188 12.72 -2.78 -31.21
N LEU A 189 13.34 -3.34 -30.18
CA LEU A 189 14.04 -4.64 -30.24
C LEU A 189 13.06 -5.79 -30.43
N ARG A 190 11.87 -5.75 -29.80
CA ARG A 190 10.89 -6.83 -29.86
C ARG A 190 10.00 -6.78 -31.10
N THR A 191 9.74 -5.62 -31.69
CA THR A 191 9.12 -5.51 -33.03
C THR A 191 9.93 -6.20 -34.13
N ARG A 192 11.22 -6.51 -33.89
CA ARG A 192 12.05 -7.31 -34.80
C ARG A 192 11.96 -8.83 -34.60
N CYS A 193 11.44 -9.34 -33.47
CA CYS A 193 11.70 -10.74 -33.08
C CYS A 193 10.50 -11.68 -32.87
N ARG A 194 9.24 -11.24 -32.78
CA ARG A 194 8.05 -12.09 -33.03
C ARG A 194 6.76 -11.37 -32.65
N HIS A 195 5.80 -11.49 -33.56
CA HIS A 195 4.37 -11.37 -33.31
C HIS A 195 3.95 -12.55 -32.41
N ARG A 196 3.69 -12.29 -31.13
CA ARG A 196 3.03 -13.25 -30.24
C ARG A 196 1.87 -12.49 -29.60
N GLN A 197 0.67 -12.91 -29.99
CA GLN A 197 -0.65 -12.42 -29.59
C GLN A 197 -0.62 -11.59 -28.31
N ALA A 198 -0.83 -10.28 -28.47
CA ALA A 198 -1.56 -9.52 -27.47
C ALA A 198 -3.04 -9.89 -27.67
N ASP A 199 -3.78 -10.12 -26.59
CA ASP A 199 -5.23 -10.24 -26.66
C ASP A 199 -5.80 -9.05 -27.45
N GLU A 200 -6.47 -9.35 -28.56
CA GLU A 200 -6.93 -8.38 -29.57
C GLU A 200 -7.88 -7.31 -29.01
N GLU A 201 -8.42 -7.50 -27.81
CA GLU A 201 -9.38 -6.57 -27.20
C GLU A 201 -8.78 -5.57 -26.21
N SER A 202 -7.57 -5.79 -25.68
CA SER A 202 -7.07 -4.97 -24.56
C SER A 202 -5.90 -4.05 -24.89
N MET A 203 -5.10 -4.29 -25.93
CA MET A 203 -3.97 -3.40 -26.31
C MET A 203 -3.00 -3.09 -25.13
N ILE A 204 -2.99 -3.92 -24.08
CA ILE A 204 -2.17 -3.72 -22.88
C ILE A 204 -0.87 -4.48 -23.03
N TYR A 205 0.24 -3.75 -23.18
CA TYR A 205 1.57 -4.33 -23.15
C TYR A 205 2.04 -4.53 -21.72
N VAL A 206 1.72 -5.69 -21.14
CA VAL A 206 2.33 -6.10 -19.88
C VAL A 206 3.75 -6.59 -20.13
N TYR A 207 4.70 -5.79 -19.65
CA TYR A 207 6.10 -6.19 -19.62
C TYR A 207 6.32 -7.11 -18.42
N ASP A 208 6.81 -8.32 -18.66
CA ASP A 208 7.24 -9.21 -17.60
C ASP A 208 8.35 -8.53 -16.80
N GLU A 209 8.10 -8.30 -15.50
CA GLU A 209 9.01 -7.62 -14.59
C GLU A 209 10.41 -8.25 -14.60
N LYS A 210 10.49 -9.57 -14.81
CA LYS A 210 11.75 -10.32 -14.88
C LYS A 210 12.60 -9.94 -16.09
N ILE A 211 11.95 -9.55 -17.19
CA ILE A 211 12.64 -9.15 -18.42
C ILE A 211 13.13 -7.71 -18.27
N VAL A 212 12.28 -6.83 -17.74
CA VAL A 212 12.64 -5.41 -17.55
C VAL A 212 13.80 -5.26 -16.57
N THR A 213 13.73 -5.96 -15.43
CA THR A 213 14.80 -5.96 -14.44
C THR A 213 16.09 -6.55 -14.99
N ARG A 214 16.04 -7.68 -15.72
CA ARG A 214 17.23 -8.27 -16.35
C ARG A 214 17.89 -7.35 -17.37
N VAL A 215 17.10 -6.64 -18.18
CA VAL A 215 17.64 -5.68 -19.17
C VAL A 215 18.24 -4.47 -18.47
N ALA A 216 17.60 -3.95 -17.42
CA ALA A 216 18.13 -2.86 -16.60
C ALA A 216 19.46 -3.25 -15.93
N ASP A 217 19.54 -4.46 -15.38
CA ASP A 217 20.77 -5.00 -14.76
C ASP A 217 21.89 -5.19 -15.80
N MET A 218 21.56 -5.65 -17.01
CA MET A 218 22.52 -5.80 -18.11
C MET A 218 23.08 -4.45 -18.56
N ILE A 219 22.24 -3.42 -18.65
CA ILE A 219 22.68 -2.06 -18.99
C ILE A 219 23.52 -1.47 -17.85
N GLY A 220 23.06 -1.63 -16.60
CA GLY A 220 23.79 -1.15 -15.42
C GLY A 220 25.17 -1.79 -15.28
N THR A 221 25.30 -3.09 -15.56
CA THR A 221 26.60 -3.78 -15.55
C THR A 221 27.50 -3.35 -16.70
N THR A 222 26.94 -3.10 -17.89
CA THR A 222 27.69 -2.61 -19.05
C THR A 222 28.22 -1.20 -18.81
N VAL A 223 27.41 -0.29 -18.25
CA VAL A 223 27.86 1.06 -17.89
C VAL A 223 28.90 1.01 -16.77
N ALA A 224 28.71 0.15 -15.78
CA ALA A 224 29.66 -0.02 -14.68
C ALA A 224 31.02 -0.56 -15.12
N SER A 225 31.08 -1.40 -16.16
CA SER A 225 32.34 -1.94 -16.71
C SER A 225 33.06 -0.96 -17.64
N LEU A 226 32.32 -0.06 -18.31
CA LEU A 226 32.90 0.98 -19.16
C LEU A 226 33.50 2.15 -18.36
N LEU A 227 33.00 2.39 -17.15
CA LEU A 227 33.42 3.52 -16.32
C LEU A 227 34.92 3.49 -15.93
N PRO A 228 35.51 2.34 -15.51
CA PRO A 228 36.95 2.23 -15.30
C PRO A 228 37.79 2.43 -16.57
N VAL A 229 37.31 1.94 -17.72
CA VAL A 229 38.03 2.09 -19.01
C VAL A 229 38.09 3.57 -19.41
N LEU A 230 36.97 4.28 -19.26
CA LEU A 230 36.89 5.71 -19.51
C LEU A 230 37.85 6.49 -18.59
N ALA A 231 37.92 6.11 -17.31
CA ALA A 231 38.83 6.74 -16.35
C ALA A 231 40.31 6.62 -16.78
N VAL A 232 40.73 5.46 -17.30
CA VAL A 232 42.10 5.24 -17.79
C VAL A 232 42.42 6.11 -19.01
N VAL A 233 41.49 6.23 -19.95
CA VAL A 233 41.66 7.06 -21.16
C VAL A 233 41.80 8.55 -20.81
N VAL A 234 40.97 9.04 -19.88
CA VAL A 234 41.08 10.42 -19.38
C VAL A 234 42.43 10.64 -18.68
N LEU A 235 42.87 9.67 -17.88
CA LEU A 235 44.17 9.72 -17.19
C LEU A 235 45.38 9.73 -18.13
N TYR A 236 45.25 9.15 -19.33
CA TYR A 236 46.30 9.15 -20.35
C TYR A 236 46.46 10.52 -21.01
N SER A 237 45.38 11.31 -21.06
CA SER A 237 45.35 12.61 -21.73
C SER A 237 45.93 13.76 -20.87
N VAL A 238 46.07 13.56 -19.55
CA VAL A 238 46.50 14.59 -18.60
C VAL A 238 47.99 14.43 -18.28
N ARG A 239 48.77 15.48 -18.59
CA ARG A 239 50.22 15.52 -18.36
C ARG A 239 50.61 15.97 -16.95
N GLU A 240 49.75 16.76 -16.29
CA GLU A 240 49.98 17.29 -14.94
C GLU A 240 49.77 16.23 -13.85
N MET A 241 50.77 16.03 -12.99
CA MET A 241 50.78 14.95 -11.99
C MET A 241 49.74 15.15 -10.87
N LEU A 242 49.52 16.40 -10.44
CA LEU A 242 48.49 16.73 -9.44
C LEU A 242 47.07 16.54 -9.99
N ALA A 243 46.83 16.96 -11.24
CA ALA A 243 45.55 16.76 -11.90
C ALA A 243 45.25 15.26 -12.09
N ARG A 244 46.27 14.45 -12.39
CA ARG A 244 46.16 13.00 -12.49
C ARG A 244 45.69 12.36 -11.18
N LEU A 245 46.27 12.77 -10.06
CA LEU A 245 45.91 12.25 -8.73
C LEU A 245 44.45 12.62 -8.37
N GLY A 246 44.04 13.87 -8.64
CA GLY A 246 42.67 14.32 -8.40
C GLY A 246 41.62 13.55 -9.21
N ILE A 247 41.92 13.25 -10.48
CA ILE A 247 41.02 12.49 -11.35
C ILE A 247 40.87 11.03 -10.87
N VAL A 248 41.95 10.39 -10.41
CA VAL A 248 41.88 9.04 -9.81
C VAL A 248 40.98 9.02 -8.57
N ALA A 249 41.15 10.00 -7.67
CA ALA A 249 40.31 10.13 -6.49
C ALA A 249 38.82 10.34 -6.85
N LEU A 250 38.54 11.16 -7.86
CA LEU A 250 37.17 11.39 -8.33
C LEU A 250 36.54 10.11 -8.90
N PHE A 251 37.21 9.42 -9.82
CA PHE A 251 36.67 8.21 -10.45
C PHE A 251 36.52 7.04 -9.47
N THR A 252 37.39 6.93 -8.47
CA THR A 252 37.24 5.91 -7.41
C THR A 252 36.00 6.15 -6.55
N VAL A 253 35.68 7.41 -6.21
CA VAL A 253 34.42 7.77 -5.52
C VAL A 253 33.20 7.46 -6.40
N VAL A 254 33.22 7.85 -7.68
CA VAL A 254 32.13 7.57 -8.63
C VAL A 254 31.91 6.07 -8.80
N PHE A 255 32.99 5.28 -8.91
CA PHE A 255 32.93 3.83 -9.00
C PHE A 255 32.36 3.18 -7.73
N ALA A 256 32.79 3.65 -6.55
CA ALA A 256 32.25 3.18 -5.28
C ALA A 256 30.74 3.48 -5.14
N LEU A 257 30.30 4.67 -5.57
CA LEU A 257 28.89 5.04 -5.63
C LEU A 257 28.11 4.12 -6.58
N ALA A 258 28.63 3.86 -7.78
CA ALA A 258 28.00 2.94 -8.74
C ALA A 258 27.87 1.50 -8.19
N LEU A 259 28.90 1.01 -7.50
CA LEU A 259 28.86 -0.28 -6.80
C LEU A 259 27.85 -0.29 -5.64
N MET A 260 27.71 0.82 -4.91
CA MET A 260 26.75 0.93 -3.81
C MET A 260 25.30 0.88 -4.33
N VAL A 261 25.00 1.56 -5.43
CA VAL A 261 23.70 1.52 -6.11
C VAL A 261 23.38 0.10 -6.57
N ARG A 262 24.32 -0.57 -7.27
CA ARG A 262 24.13 -1.97 -7.71
C ARG A 262 23.93 -2.95 -6.55
N LYS A 263 24.66 -2.77 -5.44
CA LYS A 263 24.48 -3.59 -4.23
C LYS A 263 23.16 -3.32 -3.52
N ARG A 264 22.50 -2.16 -3.72
CA ARG A 264 21.15 -1.90 -3.18
C ARG A 264 20.09 -2.62 -4.01
N ALA A 265 20.20 -2.60 -5.34
CA ALA A 265 19.31 -3.38 -6.23
C ALA A 265 19.34 -4.89 -5.92
N SER A 266 20.54 -5.46 -5.73
CA SER A 266 20.71 -6.87 -5.35
C SER A 266 20.22 -7.19 -3.92
N ARG A 267 20.41 -6.29 -2.95
CA ARG A 267 20.04 -6.55 -1.55
C ARG A 267 18.55 -6.38 -1.26
N ILE A 268 17.82 -5.58 -2.03
CA ILE A 268 16.36 -5.45 -1.85
C ILE A 268 15.65 -6.70 -2.40
N CYS A 269 16.16 -7.33 -3.46
CA CYS A 269 15.66 -8.63 -3.93
C CYS A 269 15.99 -9.80 -2.98
N GLY A 270 17.07 -9.69 -2.18
CA GLY A 270 17.44 -10.68 -1.16
C GLY A 270 16.79 -10.48 0.21
N LYS A 271 16.29 -9.28 0.54
CA LYS A 271 15.77 -8.96 1.88
C LYS A 271 14.40 -9.57 2.18
N TYR A 272 13.58 -9.85 1.17
CA TYR A 272 12.30 -10.55 1.38
C TYR A 272 12.45 -12.08 1.43
N PHE A 273 13.61 -12.63 1.06
CA PHE A 273 13.86 -14.08 1.11
C PHE A 273 14.63 -14.54 2.35
N ILE A 274 15.16 -13.61 3.16
CA ILE A 274 15.92 -13.94 4.38
C ILE A 274 15.12 -13.71 5.68
N LEU A 275 13.93 -13.09 5.63
CA LEU A 275 13.11 -12.85 6.83
C LEU A 275 12.11 -13.98 7.18
N THR A 276 12.10 -15.11 6.45
CA THR A 276 11.20 -16.25 6.71
C THR A 276 11.88 -17.56 7.12
N LEU A 277 13.16 -17.54 7.51
CA LEU A 277 13.83 -18.71 8.08
C LEU A 277 14.81 -18.30 9.19
N SER A 278 14.28 -18.10 10.40
CA SER A 278 14.84 -18.65 11.64
C SER A 278 14.10 -18.07 12.85
N MET A 279 12.96 -18.67 13.17
CA MET A 279 12.43 -18.70 14.53
C MET A 279 12.45 -20.17 14.96
N GLU A 280 13.56 -20.64 15.54
CA GLU A 280 13.51 -21.61 16.64
C GLU A 280 14.84 -21.71 17.40
N LYS A 281 14.78 -21.38 18.71
CA LYS A 281 15.49 -21.96 19.86
C LYS A 281 17.04 -22.03 19.86
N ILE A 282 17.65 -21.44 20.89
CA ILE A 282 18.25 -22.15 22.05
C ILE A 282 18.97 -21.13 22.98
N MET A 283 18.68 -21.27 24.28
CA MET A 283 19.38 -20.77 25.48
C MET A 283 20.76 -20.09 25.31
N ARG A 284 20.87 -18.83 25.75
CA ARG A 284 21.48 -18.39 27.02
C ARG A 284 21.30 -16.89 27.20
#